data_AF-A0A954I880-F1
#
_entry.id   AF-A0A954I880-F1
#
_cell.length_a   1.000
_cell.length_b   1.000
_cell.length_c   1.000
_cell.angle_alpha   90.00
_cell.angle_beta   90.00
_cell.angle_gamma   90.00
#
_symmetry.space_group_name_H-M   'P 1'
#
loop_
_entity.id
_entity.type
_entity.pdbx_description
1 polymer ?
#
loop_
_entity_poly.entity_id
_entity_poly.type
_entity_poly.pdbx_seq_one_letter_code
_entity_poly.pdbx_strand_id
1 'polypeptide(L)'
;MTDSPRTTDVAFSATAAAFFQQLRDPESGAALTLTEDGQQLQNQMTGRHWPVRSSIPRFVTDQHLQSFGDQWTTYEVAHDDEDRATFVAKTGMPLTQLRGLRVLDAGCGGGRYSRICGEAGATVIGADHTQAVDKARALCCHLDNVRFVQADLKHLPLEPASFDFVFSIGVMHHDVETRKVFDAVAKLVRPGGRYSVWLYRRNQWWQEVLNSTLRAITTRLPSPLLKPLCHVGACLGTIPIINRTLNKIVNFSA
;
A
#
# COMPACT_ATOMS: atom_id res chain seq x y z
N MET A 1 24.23 40.03 -23.03
CA MET A 1 24.64 38.61 -23.11
C MET A 1 25.30 38.25 -21.79
N THR A 2 24.52 37.78 -20.82
CA THR A 2 25.05 37.33 -19.53
C THR A 2 24.25 36.10 -19.12
N ASP A 3 24.91 34.96 -19.34
CA ASP A 3 24.80 33.63 -18.73
C ASP A 3 23.53 33.28 -17.94
N SER A 4 22.79 32.32 -18.50
CA SER A 4 21.76 31.54 -17.81
C SER A 4 22.44 30.49 -16.92
N PRO A 5 22.05 30.31 -15.65
CA PRO A 5 22.64 29.26 -14.83
C PRO A 5 22.23 27.88 -15.37
N ARG A 6 23.25 27.02 -15.47
CA ARG A 6 23.19 25.64 -15.89
C ARG A 6 22.20 24.83 -15.05
N THR A 7 21.56 23.90 -15.74
CA THR A 7 20.84 22.73 -15.25
C THR A 7 21.39 22.20 -13.93
N THR A 8 20.53 22.15 -12.93
CA THR A 8 20.80 21.50 -11.64
C THR A 8 20.80 19.98 -11.85
N ASP A 9 21.98 19.36 -11.80
CA ASP A 9 22.11 17.92 -11.59
C ASP A 9 21.51 17.59 -10.23
N VAL A 10 20.28 17.06 -10.22
CA VAL A 10 19.64 16.54 -9.01
C VAL A 10 20.35 15.22 -8.67
N ALA A 11 21.46 15.30 -7.95
CA ALA A 11 22.16 14.13 -7.44
C ALA A 11 21.26 13.38 -6.45
N PHE A 12 20.69 12.25 -6.87
CA PHE A 12 19.91 11.38 -6.01
C PHE A 12 20.81 10.74 -4.93
N SER A 13 20.29 10.59 -3.71
CA SER A 13 20.90 9.73 -2.69
C SER A 13 21.13 8.32 -3.24
N ALA A 14 22.17 7.62 -2.80
CA ALA A 14 22.50 6.25 -3.25
C ALA A 14 21.29 5.29 -3.14
N THR A 15 20.46 5.46 -2.10
CA THR A 15 19.23 4.69 -1.90
C THR A 15 18.16 4.99 -2.95
N ALA A 16 18.08 6.24 -3.42
CA ALA A 16 17.16 6.63 -4.49
C ALA A 16 17.63 6.10 -5.86
N ALA A 17 18.94 6.12 -6.15
CA ALA A 17 19.48 5.50 -7.35
C ALA A 17 19.21 3.98 -7.38
N ALA A 18 19.45 3.28 -6.26
CA ALA A 18 19.17 1.86 -6.12
C ALA A 18 17.68 1.51 -6.26
N PHE A 19 16.78 2.43 -5.91
CA PHE A 19 15.34 2.27 -6.12
C PHE A 19 14.99 2.28 -7.61
N PHE A 20 15.44 3.27 -8.37
CA PHE A 20 15.14 3.35 -9.81
C PHE A 20 15.74 2.19 -10.60
N GLN A 21 16.91 1.68 -10.21
CA GLN A 21 17.53 0.51 -10.83
C GLN A 21 16.72 -0.79 -10.67
N GLN A 22 15.83 -0.87 -9.69
CA GLN A 22 14.96 -2.04 -9.49
C GLN A 22 13.70 -2.00 -10.36
N LEU A 23 13.44 -0.88 -11.05
CA LEU A 23 12.21 -0.73 -11.81
C LEU A 23 12.29 -1.48 -13.14
N ARG A 24 11.19 -2.15 -13.49
CA ARG A 24 11.04 -2.95 -14.71
C ARG A 24 9.79 -2.52 -15.46
N ASP A 25 9.81 -2.60 -16.79
CA ASP A 25 8.62 -2.48 -17.62
C ASP A 25 7.62 -3.59 -17.20
N PRO A 26 6.38 -3.25 -16.80
CA PRO A 26 5.41 -4.23 -16.32
C PRO A 26 5.05 -5.34 -17.32
N GLU A 27 5.20 -5.10 -18.62
CA GLU A 27 4.85 -6.06 -19.66
C GLU A 27 6.08 -6.80 -20.18
N SER A 28 7.17 -6.09 -20.47
CA SER A 28 8.35 -6.71 -21.07
C SER A 28 9.38 -7.20 -20.06
N GLY A 29 9.30 -6.75 -18.80
CA GLY A 29 10.29 -7.03 -17.76
C GLY A 29 11.66 -6.37 -18.01
N ALA A 30 11.77 -5.47 -18.98
CA ALA A 30 13.03 -4.77 -19.30
C ALA A 30 13.35 -3.71 -18.23
N ALA A 31 14.63 -3.42 -18.01
CA ALA A 31 15.04 -2.35 -17.11
C ALA A 31 14.54 -0.98 -17.60
N LEU A 32 14.07 -0.16 -16.66
CA LEU A 32 13.66 1.22 -16.94
C LEU A 32 14.78 2.18 -16.56
N THR A 33 14.96 3.22 -17.39
CA THR A 33 15.95 4.27 -17.15
C THR A 33 15.23 5.56 -16.80
N LEU A 34 15.70 6.26 -15.78
CA LEU A 34 15.22 7.60 -15.45
C LEU A 34 15.81 8.61 -16.45
N THR A 35 14.97 9.51 -16.96
CA THR A 35 15.40 10.62 -17.82
C THR A 35 16.30 11.60 -17.06
N GLU A 36 17.13 12.37 -17.78
CA GLU A 36 18.07 13.33 -17.19
C GLU A 36 17.37 14.40 -16.33
N ASP A 37 16.14 14.78 -16.69
CA ASP A 37 15.31 15.73 -15.93
C ASP A 37 14.65 15.12 -14.67
N GLY A 38 14.80 13.80 -14.47
CA GLY A 38 14.22 13.07 -13.36
C GLY A 38 12.69 12.96 -13.37
N GLN A 39 12.02 13.38 -14.47
CA GLN A 39 10.56 13.46 -14.54
C GLN A 39 9.91 12.22 -15.15
N GLN A 40 10.66 11.36 -15.83
CA GLN A 40 10.10 10.21 -16.53
C GLN A 40 10.99 8.97 -16.43
N LEU A 41 10.35 7.80 -16.42
CA LEU A 41 11.01 6.53 -16.68
C LEU A 41 10.75 6.14 -18.13
N GLN A 42 11.76 5.61 -18.81
CA GLN A 42 11.67 5.16 -20.18
C GLN A 42 12.12 3.70 -20.33
N ASN A 43 11.40 2.95 -21.15
CA ASN A 43 11.88 1.69 -21.70
C ASN A 43 12.59 1.99 -23.03
N GLN A 44 13.91 1.79 -23.07
CA GLN A 44 14.72 2.08 -24.25
C GLN A 44 14.39 1.21 -25.47
N MET A 45 13.81 0.03 -25.27
CA MET A 45 13.46 -0.89 -26.36
C MET A 45 12.11 -0.57 -27.00
N THR A 46 11.12 -0.17 -26.19
CA THR A 46 9.74 0.05 -26.66
C THR A 46 9.40 1.53 -26.85
N GLY A 47 10.22 2.44 -26.31
CA GLY A 47 9.94 3.88 -26.31
C GLY A 47 8.82 4.31 -25.35
N ARG A 48 8.25 3.38 -24.57
CA ARG A 48 7.24 3.70 -23.56
C ARG A 48 7.83 4.48 -22.41
N HIS A 49 7.03 5.39 -21.87
CA HIS A 49 7.43 6.24 -20.77
C HIS A 49 6.36 6.32 -19.69
N TRP A 50 6.79 6.54 -18.45
CA TRP A 50 5.94 6.69 -17.28
C TRP A 50 6.35 7.94 -16.49
N PRO A 51 5.40 8.77 -16.07
CA PRO A 51 5.74 9.97 -15.32
C PRO A 51 6.20 9.62 -13.89
N VAL A 52 7.17 10.38 -13.40
CA VAL A 52 7.61 10.40 -12.02
C VAL A 52 7.12 11.70 -11.40
N ARG A 53 6.28 11.61 -10.37
CA ARG A 53 5.71 12.78 -9.69
C ARG A 53 6.08 12.73 -8.22
N SER A 54 6.73 13.77 -7.71
CA SER A 54 7.22 13.82 -6.31
C SER A 54 8.15 12.63 -5.96
N SER A 55 8.99 12.24 -6.91
CA SER A 55 9.86 11.05 -6.83
C SER A 55 9.11 9.71 -6.74
N ILE A 56 7.81 9.68 -7.10
CA ILE A 56 6.99 8.47 -7.15
C ILE A 56 6.69 8.15 -8.63
N PRO A 57 7.23 7.05 -9.17
CA PRO A 57 6.85 6.53 -10.49
C PRO A 57 5.37 6.15 -10.57
N ARG A 58 4.73 6.47 -11.70
CA ARG A 58 3.29 6.28 -11.91
C ARG A 58 3.01 5.33 -13.08
N PHE A 59 2.54 4.13 -12.77
CA PHE A 59 2.23 3.07 -13.75
C PHE A 59 0.73 2.84 -13.96
N VAL A 60 -0.12 3.69 -13.36
CA VAL A 60 -1.57 3.58 -13.45
C VAL A 60 -2.13 4.76 -14.25
N THR A 61 -2.89 4.46 -15.31
CA THR A 61 -3.53 5.44 -16.19
C THR A 61 -4.96 5.80 -15.75
N ASP A 62 -5.70 4.83 -15.21
CA ASP A 62 -7.12 4.99 -14.87
C ASP A 62 -7.36 5.20 -13.38
N GLN A 63 -7.93 6.36 -13.06
CA GLN A 63 -8.17 6.89 -11.71
C GLN A 63 -9.45 6.31 -11.05
N HIS A 64 -9.79 5.05 -11.34
CA HIS A 64 -11.15 4.52 -11.12
C HIS A 64 -11.53 4.20 -9.66
N LEU A 65 -10.71 4.56 -8.67
CA LEU A 65 -10.96 4.21 -7.26
C LEU A 65 -10.72 5.38 -6.29
N GLN A 66 -11.22 6.57 -6.64
CA GLN A 66 -11.24 7.75 -5.74
C GLN A 66 -11.86 7.40 -4.36
N SER A 67 -12.91 6.58 -4.33
CA SER A 67 -13.61 6.22 -3.09
C SER A 67 -12.80 5.38 -2.09
N PHE A 68 -11.79 4.64 -2.54
CA PHE A 68 -10.89 3.91 -1.65
C PHE A 68 -9.81 4.82 -1.08
N GLY A 69 -9.28 5.75 -1.89
CA GLY A 69 -8.27 6.73 -1.46
C GLY A 69 -8.78 7.69 -0.39
N ASP A 70 -10.03 8.15 -0.52
CA ASP A 70 -10.63 9.15 0.36
C ASP A 70 -10.69 8.73 1.84
N GLN A 71 -10.90 7.44 2.12
CA GLN A 71 -10.89 6.94 3.51
C GLN A 71 -9.49 6.99 4.12
N TRP A 72 -8.46 6.69 3.32
CA TRP A 72 -7.07 6.73 3.77
C TRP A 72 -6.52 8.15 3.89
N THR A 73 -7.02 9.12 3.14
CA THR A 73 -6.63 10.54 3.28
C THR A 73 -7.33 11.21 4.46
N THR A 74 -8.60 10.89 4.74
CA THR A 74 -9.44 11.61 5.71
C THR A 74 -9.13 11.33 7.18
N TYR A 75 -8.65 10.13 7.54
CA TYR A 75 -8.39 9.77 8.95
C TYR A 75 -6.90 9.49 9.18
N GLU A 76 -6.35 10.03 10.26
CA GLU A 76 -5.03 9.63 10.77
C GLU A 76 -5.19 8.31 11.51
N VAL A 77 -4.64 7.24 10.95
CA VAL A 77 -4.74 5.86 11.50
C VAL A 77 -3.36 5.40 11.99
N ALA A 78 -2.52 6.32 12.46
CA ALA A 78 -1.22 5.98 13.03
C ALA A 78 -1.30 5.99 14.56
N HIS A 79 -1.25 4.80 15.16
CA HIS A 79 -1.11 4.62 16.61
C HIS A 79 0.13 3.76 16.81
N ASP A 80 1.26 4.39 17.17
CA ASP A 80 2.60 3.78 17.03
C ASP A 80 2.73 2.39 17.66
N ASP A 81 2.31 2.22 18.92
CA ASP A 81 2.45 0.94 19.62
C ASP A 81 1.49 -0.14 19.08
N GLU A 82 0.24 0.25 18.80
CA GLU A 82 -0.78 -0.66 18.27
C GLU A 82 -0.44 -1.14 16.86
N ASP A 83 0.10 -0.24 16.02
CA ASP A 83 0.47 -0.56 14.64
C ASP A 83 1.64 -1.54 14.60
N ARG A 84 2.64 -1.36 15.48
CA ARG A 84 3.77 -2.29 15.61
C ARG A 84 3.31 -3.67 16.05
N ALA A 85 2.49 -3.75 17.09
CA ALA A 85 1.95 -5.02 17.58
C ALA A 85 1.09 -5.70 16.50
N THR A 86 0.24 -4.93 15.82
CA THR A 86 -0.63 -5.43 14.74
C THR A 86 0.19 -5.92 13.55
N PHE A 87 1.26 -5.22 13.16
CA PHE A 87 2.15 -5.66 12.09
C PHE A 87 2.75 -7.03 12.42
N VAL A 88 3.33 -7.19 13.61
CA VAL A 88 3.93 -8.46 14.04
C VAL A 88 2.88 -9.57 14.08
N ALA A 89 1.70 -9.30 14.64
CA ALA A 89 0.62 -10.28 14.71
C ALA A 89 0.12 -10.73 13.33
N LYS A 90 -0.02 -9.80 12.38
CA LYS A 90 -0.52 -10.11 11.03
C LYS A 90 0.51 -10.74 10.11
N THR A 91 1.80 -10.43 10.30
CA THR A 91 2.87 -10.89 9.40
C THR A 91 3.70 -12.03 9.96
N GLY A 92 3.71 -12.22 11.28
CA GLY A 92 4.64 -13.12 11.97
C GLY A 92 6.12 -12.66 11.85
N MET A 93 6.38 -11.41 11.47
CA MET A 93 7.72 -10.85 11.32
C MET A 93 8.06 -9.93 12.49
N PRO A 94 8.96 -10.33 13.41
CA PRO A 94 9.43 -9.44 14.47
C PRO A 94 10.18 -8.24 13.88
N LEU A 95 9.94 -7.04 14.42
CA LEU A 95 10.60 -5.81 13.94
C LEU A 95 12.12 -5.87 14.05
N THR A 96 12.64 -6.58 15.05
CA THR A 96 14.09 -6.78 15.24
C THR A 96 14.75 -7.56 14.09
N GLN A 97 13.99 -8.30 13.30
CA GLN A 97 14.48 -9.08 12.15
C GLN A 97 14.44 -8.29 10.83
N LEU A 98 13.86 -7.09 10.80
CA LEU A 98 13.71 -6.29 9.58
C LEU A 98 14.97 -5.54 9.17
N ARG A 99 15.91 -5.31 10.10
CA ARG A 99 17.12 -4.51 9.85
C ARG A 99 17.93 -5.09 8.69
N GLY A 100 18.20 -4.25 7.69
CA GLY A 100 18.97 -4.61 6.51
C GLY A 100 18.22 -5.44 5.46
N LEU A 101 16.96 -5.80 5.70
CA LEU A 101 16.15 -6.52 4.71
C LEU A 101 15.61 -5.57 3.64
N ARG A 102 15.49 -6.09 2.41
CA ARG A 102 14.69 -5.49 1.34
C ARG A 102 13.24 -5.92 1.49
N VAL A 103 12.36 -4.96 1.72
CA VAL A 103 10.96 -5.18 2.07
C VAL A 103 10.02 -4.60 1.02
N LEU A 104 9.01 -5.36 0.62
CA LEU A 104 7.90 -4.88 -0.20
C LEU A 104 6.60 -4.84 0.61
N ASP A 105 6.00 -3.65 0.71
CA ASP A 105 4.65 -3.43 1.22
C ASP A 105 3.67 -3.38 0.04
N ALA A 106 3.05 -4.52 -0.28
CA ALA A 106 2.17 -4.70 -1.42
C ALA A 106 0.72 -4.30 -1.09
N GLY A 107 0.34 -3.12 -1.58
CA GLY A 107 -0.88 -2.39 -1.23
C GLY A 107 -0.65 -1.51 0.00
N CYS A 108 0.38 -0.65 -0.06
CA CYS A 108 0.86 0.10 1.09
C CYS A 108 -0.13 1.17 1.60
N GLY A 109 -1.16 1.52 0.82
CA GLY A 109 -2.10 2.59 1.15
C GLY A 109 -1.37 3.85 1.57
N GLY A 110 -1.72 4.40 2.74
CA GLY A 110 -1.10 5.59 3.33
C GLY A 110 0.27 5.36 4.00
N GLY A 111 0.92 4.20 3.83
CA GLY A 111 2.32 3.97 4.23
C GLY A 111 2.56 3.62 5.69
N ARG A 112 1.52 3.32 6.47
CA ARG A 112 1.62 3.04 7.92
C ARG A 112 2.64 1.94 8.25
N TYR A 113 2.59 0.81 7.54
CA TYR A 113 3.51 -0.31 7.77
C TYR A 113 4.86 -0.12 7.06
N SER A 114 4.87 0.58 5.93
CA SER A 114 6.12 1.02 5.29
C SER A 114 6.98 1.85 6.23
N ARG A 115 6.38 2.80 6.98
CA ARG A 115 7.05 3.59 8.01
C ARG A 115 7.69 2.73 9.09
N ILE A 116 6.90 1.82 9.69
CA ILE A 116 7.37 0.94 10.78
C ILE A 116 8.55 0.07 10.33
N CYS A 117 8.49 -0.47 9.11
CA CYS A 117 9.58 -1.25 8.54
C CYS A 117 10.83 -0.39 8.30
N GLY A 118 10.65 0.82 7.79
CA GLY A 118 11.74 1.78 7.57
C GLY A 118 12.43 2.18 8.88
N GLU A 119 11.66 2.53 9.91
CA GLU A 119 12.16 2.84 11.26
C GLU A 119 12.90 1.65 11.90
N ALA A 120 12.49 0.41 11.60
CA ALA A 120 13.18 -0.81 12.02
C ALA A 120 14.49 -1.07 11.26
N GLY A 121 14.80 -0.28 10.23
CA GLY A 121 16.05 -0.34 9.47
C GLY A 121 15.99 -1.20 8.20
N ALA A 122 14.79 -1.53 7.69
CA ALA A 122 14.64 -2.17 6.39
C ALA A 122 14.77 -1.16 5.24
N THR A 123 15.16 -1.61 4.04
CA THR A 123 14.95 -0.84 2.80
C THR A 123 13.60 -1.20 2.21
N VAL A 124 12.66 -0.27 2.21
CA VAL A 124 11.25 -0.54 1.93
C VAL A 124 10.83 0.09 0.59
N ILE A 125 10.14 -0.69 -0.23
CA ILE A 125 9.35 -0.21 -1.35
C ILE A 125 7.88 -0.48 -1.03
N GLY A 126 7.06 0.57 -0.99
CA GLY A 126 5.61 0.45 -0.93
C GLY A 126 4.99 0.59 -2.32
N ALA A 127 4.07 -0.30 -2.67
CA ALA A 127 3.35 -0.24 -3.93
C ALA A 127 1.83 -0.15 -3.67
N ASP A 128 1.14 0.75 -4.35
CA ASP A 128 -0.32 0.84 -4.30
C ASP A 128 -0.85 1.37 -5.63
N HIS A 129 -2.06 0.99 -6.04
CA HIS A 129 -2.62 1.44 -7.31
C HIS A 129 -3.29 2.83 -7.18
N THR A 130 -3.58 3.27 -5.95
CA THR A 130 -4.26 4.55 -5.65
C THR A 130 -3.28 5.70 -5.43
N GLN A 131 -3.82 6.92 -5.28
CA GLN A 131 -3.04 8.10 -4.88
C GLN A 131 -2.65 8.11 -3.39
N ALA A 132 -3.01 7.08 -2.62
CA ALA A 132 -2.60 6.98 -1.21
C ALA A 132 -1.07 6.95 -1.03
N VAL A 133 -0.32 6.56 -2.07
CA VAL A 133 1.15 6.65 -2.12
C VAL A 133 1.69 8.06 -1.88
N ASP A 134 0.91 9.11 -2.21
CA ASP A 134 1.30 10.50 -1.94
C ASP A 134 1.26 10.79 -0.44
N LYS A 135 0.22 10.31 0.27
CA LYS A 135 0.14 10.35 1.73
C LYS A 135 1.24 9.50 2.36
N ALA A 136 1.50 8.31 1.82
CA ALA A 136 2.58 7.42 2.28
C ALA A 136 3.95 8.09 2.20
N ARG A 137 4.23 8.78 1.09
CA ARG A 137 5.46 9.54 0.89
C ARG A 137 5.59 10.69 1.86
N ALA A 138 4.50 11.42 2.12
CA ALA A 138 4.48 12.49 3.11
C ALA A 138 4.73 11.96 4.53
N LEU A 139 4.09 10.86 4.92
CA LEU A 139 4.27 10.21 6.22
C LEU A 139 5.72 9.74 6.44
N CYS A 140 6.34 9.18 5.40
CA CYS A 140 7.69 8.62 5.46
C CYS A 140 8.77 9.60 4.96
N CYS A 141 8.49 10.90 4.90
CA CYS A 141 9.38 11.87 4.25
C CYS A 141 10.77 11.97 4.92
N HIS A 142 10.83 11.66 6.22
CA HIS A 142 12.03 11.64 7.05
C HIS A 142 12.83 10.32 6.96
N LEU A 143 12.36 9.35 6.18
CA LEU A 143 12.98 8.02 6.03
C LEU A 143 13.59 7.86 4.63
N ASP A 144 14.92 7.96 4.54
CA ASP A 144 15.65 7.82 3.27
C ASP A 144 15.63 6.40 2.70
N ASN A 145 15.31 5.41 3.53
CA ASN A 145 15.22 3.99 3.19
C ASN A 145 13.81 3.55 2.77
N VAL A 146 12.83 4.45 2.68
CA VAL A 146 11.46 4.14 2.26
C VAL A 146 11.13 4.86 0.94
N ARG A 147 10.65 4.12 -0.05
CA ARG A 147 10.25 4.63 -1.37
C ARG A 147 8.91 4.06 -1.79
N PHE A 148 8.23 4.72 -2.73
CA PHE A 148 6.90 4.33 -3.17
C PHE A 148 6.80 4.30 -4.70
N VAL A 149 5.94 3.41 -5.20
CA VAL A 149 5.57 3.32 -6.62
C VAL A 149 4.05 3.18 -6.73
N GLN A 150 3.44 3.92 -7.66
CA GLN A 150 2.03 3.72 -7.98
C GLN A 150 1.88 2.66 -9.07
N ALA A 151 1.33 1.49 -8.75
CA ALA A 151 1.20 0.37 -9.68
C ALA A 151 0.06 -0.59 -9.30
N ASP A 152 -0.50 -1.28 -10.29
CA ASP A 152 -1.38 -2.45 -10.07
C ASP A 152 -0.53 -3.62 -9.55
N LEU A 153 -0.98 -4.27 -8.49
CA LEU A 153 -0.29 -5.42 -7.91
C LEU A 153 -0.18 -6.62 -8.88
N LYS A 154 -1.06 -6.71 -9.88
CA LYS A 154 -0.97 -7.70 -10.97
C LYS A 154 0.19 -7.45 -11.92
N HIS A 155 0.67 -6.21 -12.00
CA HIS A 155 1.67 -5.74 -12.97
C HIS A 155 2.72 -4.85 -12.29
N LEU A 156 3.31 -5.35 -11.20
CA LEU A 156 4.30 -4.59 -10.44
C LEU A 156 5.56 -4.34 -11.27
N PRO A 157 6.02 -3.07 -11.38
CA PRO A 157 7.20 -2.69 -12.17
C PRO A 157 8.49 -2.94 -11.38
N LEU A 158 8.64 -4.12 -10.77
CA LEU A 158 9.74 -4.43 -9.86
C LEU A 158 10.49 -5.65 -10.35
N GLU A 159 11.81 -5.66 -10.12
CA GLU A 159 12.65 -6.81 -10.39
C GLU A 159 12.16 -8.06 -9.65
N PRO A 160 11.93 -9.18 -10.35
CA PRO A 160 11.59 -10.45 -9.73
C PRO A 160 12.65 -10.94 -8.74
N ALA A 161 12.24 -11.77 -7.78
CA ALA A 161 13.13 -12.42 -6.83
C ALA A 161 14.10 -11.48 -6.09
N SER A 162 13.64 -10.28 -5.74
CA SER A 162 14.52 -9.20 -5.27
C SER A 162 14.28 -8.78 -3.81
N PHE A 163 13.19 -9.24 -3.18
CA PHE A 163 12.84 -8.88 -1.80
C PHE A 163 13.05 -10.05 -0.84
N ASP A 164 13.66 -9.74 0.32
CA ASP A 164 13.81 -10.67 1.44
C ASP A 164 12.48 -10.96 2.11
N PHE A 165 11.64 -9.93 2.23
CA PHE A 165 10.34 -10.01 2.87
C PHE A 165 9.30 -9.21 2.10
N VAL A 166 8.20 -9.86 1.76
CA VAL A 166 7.05 -9.24 1.12
C VAL A 166 5.86 -9.39 2.06
N PHE A 167 5.03 -8.36 2.18
CA PHE A 167 3.77 -8.48 2.88
C PHE A 167 2.62 -7.76 2.18
N SER A 168 1.41 -8.25 2.41
CA SER A 168 0.17 -7.58 1.99
C SER A 168 -0.89 -7.77 3.07
N ILE A 169 -1.41 -6.65 3.60
CA ILE A 169 -2.33 -6.67 4.73
C ILE A 169 -3.66 -6.02 4.31
N GLY A 170 -4.68 -6.85 4.10
CA GLY A 170 -6.05 -6.38 3.85
C GLY A 170 -6.24 -5.72 2.49
N VAL A 171 -5.56 -6.23 1.44
CA VAL A 171 -5.60 -5.63 0.10
C VAL A 171 -6.19 -6.59 -0.94
N MET A 172 -5.59 -7.77 -1.10
CA MET A 172 -5.78 -8.62 -2.29
C MET A 172 -7.22 -9.13 -2.48
N HIS A 173 -7.98 -9.26 -1.40
CA HIS A 173 -9.36 -9.77 -1.40
C HIS A 173 -10.38 -8.77 -1.98
N HIS A 174 -9.97 -7.54 -2.29
CA HIS A 174 -10.78 -6.58 -3.03
C HIS A 174 -10.71 -6.80 -4.55
N ASP A 175 -9.70 -7.50 -5.04
CA ASP A 175 -9.55 -7.81 -6.46
C ASP A 175 -10.29 -9.12 -6.80
N VAL A 176 -11.08 -9.08 -7.87
CA VAL A 176 -11.82 -10.24 -8.40
C VAL A 176 -10.90 -11.40 -8.81
N GLU A 177 -9.65 -11.09 -9.16
CA GLU A 177 -8.60 -12.03 -9.55
C GLU A 177 -7.53 -12.17 -8.46
N THR A 178 -7.96 -12.30 -7.19
CA THR A 178 -7.08 -12.41 -6.00
C THR A 178 -5.90 -13.37 -6.22
N ARG A 179 -6.11 -14.51 -6.90
CA ARG A 179 -5.04 -15.48 -7.18
C ARG A 179 -3.95 -14.90 -8.09
N LYS A 180 -4.31 -14.17 -9.13
CA LYS A 180 -3.34 -13.53 -10.03
C LYS A 180 -2.53 -12.47 -9.30
N VAL A 181 -3.17 -11.71 -8.41
CA VAL A 181 -2.48 -10.74 -7.53
C VAL A 181 -1.46 -11.46 -6.64
N PHE A 182 -1.87 -12.54 -5.97
CA PHE A 182 -0.97 -13.34 -5.14
C PHE A 182 0.22 -13.87 -5.93
N ASP A 183 -0.02 -14.50 -7.09
CA ASP A 183 1.03 -15.10 -7.91
C ASP A 183 1.99 -14.02 -8.47
N ALA A 184 1.50 -12.84 -8.84
CA ALA A 184 2.32 -11.72 -9.29
C ALA A 184 3.23 -11.19 -8.18
N VAL A 185 2.69 -10.96 -6.98
CA VAL A 185 3.45 -10.46 -5.83
C VAL A 185 4.45 -11.52 -5.31
N ALA A 186 4.07 -12.81 -5.31
CA ALA A 186 4.93 -13.90 -4.88
C ALA A 186 6.22 -14.02 -5.71
N LYS A 187 6.18 -13.67 -7.01
CA LYS A 187 7.36 -13.68 -7.90
C LYS A 187 8.44 -12.69 -7.48
N LEU A 188 8.11 -11.66 -6.70
CA LEU A 188 9.05 -10.66 -6.23
C LEU A 188 9.86 -11.14 -5.01
N VAL A 189 9.42 -12.22 -4.36
CA VAL A 189 10.09 -12.83 -3.23
C VAL A 189 11.31 -13.59 -3.74
N ARG A 190 12.49 -13.29 -3.18
CA ARG A 190 13.71 -14.03 -3.54
C ARG A 190 13.65 -15.49 -3.05
N PRO A 191 14.46 -16.41 -3.60
CA PRO A 191 14.66 -17.72 -3.00
C PRO A 191 15.04 -17.62 -1.52
N GLY A 192 14.30 -18.33 -0.66
CA GLY A 192 14.48 -18.28 0.80
C GLY A 192 13.91 -17.02 1.49
N GLY A 193 13.28 -16.11 0.73
CA GLY A 193 12.53 -14.99 1.27
C GLY A 193 11.18 -15.42 1.87
N ARG A 194 10.53 -14.49 2.57
CA ARG A 194 9.21 -14.72 3.19
C ARG A 194 8.15 -13.86 2.53
N TYR A 195 6.96 -14.42 2.39
CA TYR A 195 5.77 -13.69 1.97
C TYR A 195 4.63 -13.90 2.96
N SER A 196 4.18 -12.81 3.59
CA SER A 196 3.07 -12.84 4.54
C SER A 196 1.84 -12.15 3.97
N VAL A 197 0.70 -12.86 3.97
CA VAL A 197 -0.56 -12.33 3.45
C VAL A 197 -1.62 -12.41 4.54
N TRP A 198 -2.24 -11.27 4.83
CA TRP A 198 -3.36 -11.19 5.76
C TRP A 198 -4.61 -10.73 5.01
N LEU A 199 -5.66 -11.56 5.02
CA LEU A 199 -6.93 -11.30 4.37
C LEU A 199 -8.05 -11.28 5.41
N TYR A 200 -9.09 -10.49 5.16
CA TYR A 200 -10.28 -10.59 5.99
C TYR A 200 -10.94 -11.95 5.80
N ARG A 201 -11.49 -12.46 6.90
CA ARG A 201 -12.31 -13.66 6.88
C ARG A 201 -13.50 -13.44 5.96
N ARG A 202 -13.81 -14.45 5.14
CA ARG A 202 -15.06 -14.46 4.38
C ARG A 202 -16.22 -14.46 5.36
N ASN A 203 -17.10 -13.47 5.24
CA ASN A 203 -18.31 -13.41 6.05
C ASN A 203 -19.11 -14.72 5.94
N GLN A 204 -19.73 -15.11 7.04
CA GLN A 204 -20.68 -16.21 7.04
C GLN A 204 -21.93 -15.84 6.23
N TRP A 205 -22.64 -16.83 5.71
CA TRP A 205 -23.82 -16.59 4.85
C TRP A 205 -24.85 -15.66 5.50
N TRP A 206 -25.09 -15.79 6.81
CA TRP A 206 -26.04 -14.95 7.55
C TRP A 206 -25.50 -13.54 7.82
N GLN A 207 -24.17 -13.37 7.96
CA GLN A 207 -23.51 -12.06 8.02
C GLN A 207 -23.63 -11.35 6.68
N GLU A 208 -23.50 -12.06 5.55
CA GLU A 208 -23.70 -11.48 4.21
C GLU A 208 -25.15 -11.07 3.96
N VAL A 209 -26.12 -11.87 4.41
CA VAL A 209 -27.54 -11.48 4.35
C VAL A 209 -27.76 -10.21 5.16
N LEU A 210 -27.29 -10.14 6.40
CA LEU A 210 -27.40 -8.95 7.25
C LEU A 210 -26.71 -7.73 6.61
N ASN A 211 -25.47 -7.88 6.14
CA ASN A 211 -24.71 -6.82 5.48
C ASN A 211 -25.39 -6.33 4.20
N SER A 212 -25.95 -7.24 3.41
CA SER A 212 -26.67 -6.90 2.18
C SER A 212 -27.96 -6.14 2.47
N THR A 213 -28.73 -6.54 3.49
CA THR A 213 -29.92 -5.81 3.92
C THR A 213 -29.57 -4.43 4.46
N LEU A 214 -28.55 -4.33 5.32
CA LEU A 214 -28.06 -3.04 5.82
C LEU A 214 -27.58 -2.15 4.68
N ARG A 215 -26.78 -2.67 3.75
CA ARG A 215 -26.28 -1.92 2.59
C ARG A 215 -27.41 -1.44 1.69
N ALA A 216 -28.44 -2.26 1.46
CA ALA A 216 -29.61 -1.86 0.67
C ALA A 216 -30.37 -0.68 1.29
N ILE A 217 -30.32 -0.52 2.61
CA ILE A 217 -30.91 0.60 3.34
C ILE A 217 -29.94 1.79 3.34
N THR A 218 -28.70 1.59 3.80
CA THR A 218 -27.73 2.67 4.07
C THR A 218 -27.20 3.34 2.81
N THR A 219 -27.06 2.61 1.70
CA THR A 219 -26.61 3.20 0.41
C THR A 219 -27.65 4.15 -0.19
N ARG A 220 -28.91 4.07 0.25
CA ARG A 220 -30.01 4.93 -0.19
C ARG A 220 -30.27 6.10 0.76
N LEU A 221 -29.57 6.16 1.89
CA LEU A 221 -29.71 7.23 2.88
C LEU A 221 -28.82 8.42 2.51
N PRO A 222 -29.37 9.65 2.48
CA PRO A 222 -28.57 10.84 2.27
C PRO A 222 -27.60 11.07 3.44
N SER A 223 -26.38 11.54 3.14
CA SER A 223 -25.29 11.75 4.09
C SER A 223 -25.66 12.46 5.42
N PRO A 224 -26.56 13.46 5.46
CA PRO A 224 -26.93 14.14 6.70
C PRO A 224 -27.65 13.24 7.73
N LEU A 225 -28.30 12.15 7.27
CA LEU A 225 -28.97 11.19 8.14
C LEU A 225 -28.08 10.00 8.50
N LEU A 226 -27.17 9.63 7.60
CA LEU A 226 -26.26 8.52 7.82
C LEU A 226 -25.22 8.84 8.90
N LYS A 227 -24.66 10.07 8.89
CA LYS A 227 -23.61 10.47 9.84
C LYS A 227 -24.03 10.39 11.31
N PRO A 228 -25.19 10.95 11.74
CA PRO A 228 -25.66 10.80 13.12
C PRO A 228 -25.89 9.34 13.52
N LEU A 229 -26.43 8.53 12.60
CA LEU A 229 -26.66 7.10 12.83
C LEU A 229 -25.36 6.34 13.09
N CYS A 230 -24.32 6.64 12.30
CA CYS A 230 -22.98 6.08 12.51
C CYS A 230 -22.38 6.53 13.85
N HIS A 231 -22.55 7.78 14.25
CA HIS A 231 -22.06 8.27 15.55
C HIS A 231 -22.75 7.59 16.74
N VAL A 232 -24.08 7.44 16.69
CA VAL A 232 -24.82 6.71 17.73
C VAL A 232 -24.38 5.24 17.78
N GLY A 233 -24.23 4.59 16.62
CA GLY A 233 -23.70 3.24 16.54
C GLY A 233 -22.30 3.10 17.14
N ALA A 234 -21.41 4.05 16.88
CA ALA A 234 -20.07 4.09 17.45
C ALA A 234 -20.11 4.25 18.99
N CYS A 235 -20.93 5.16 19.52
CA CYS A 235 -21.11 5.36 20.96
C CYS A 235 -21.71 4.13 21.66
N LEU A 236 -22.59 3.37 21.00
CA LEU A 236 -23.09 2.11 21.55
C LEU A 236 -22.02 1.01 21.52
N GLY A 237 -21.14 1.03 20.51
CA GLY A 237 -20.00 0.12 20.39
C GLY A 237 -18.90 0.34 21.44
N THR A 238 -18.79 1.53 22.04
CA THR A 238 -17.85 1.79 23.13
C THR A 238 -18.32 1.26 24.49
N ILE A 239 -19.60 0.88 24.62
CA ILE A 239 -20.14 0.27 25.85
C ILE A 239 -19.65 -1.19 25.94
N PRO A 240 -18.84 -1.55 26.96
CA PRO A 240 -18.14 -2.85 26.98
C PRO A 240 -19.06 -4.07 26.97
N ILE A 241 -20.24 -3.96 27.61
CA ILE A 241 -21.23 -5.04 27.67
C ILE A 241 -21.87 -5.28 26.30
N ILE A 242 -22.21 -4.20 25.60
CA ILE A 242 -22.80 -4.25 24.26
C ILE A 242 -21.78 -4.82 23.29
N ASN A 243 -20.55 -4.32 23.32
CA ASN A 243 -19.45 -4.79 22.47
C ASN A 243 -19.12 -6.27 22.70
N ARG A 244 -18.99 -6.71 23.98
CA ARG A 244 -18.72 -8.11 24.32
C ARG A 244 -19.86 -9.04 23.92
N THR A 245 -21.11 -8.58 24.00
CA THR A 245 -22.29 -9.38 23.62
C THR A 245 -22.42 -9.48 22.10
N LEU A 246 -22.26 -8.36 21.38
CA LEU A 246 -22.25 -8.33 19.92
C LEU A 246 -21.11 -9.18 19.33
N ASN A 247 -19.90 -9.11 19.89
CA ASN A 247 -18.78 -9.93 19.42
C ASN A 247 -19.01 -11.43 19.65
N LYS A 248 -19.71 -11.83 20.72
CA LYS A 248 -20.05 -13.24 20.97
C LYS A 248 -21.13 -13.76 20.02
N ILE A 249 -22.14 -12.95 19.72
CA ILE A 249 -23.25 -13.33 18.85
C ILE A 249 -22.82 -13.30 17.38
N VAL A 250 -22.08 -12.26 17.00
CA VAL A 250 -21.79 -11.98 15.59
C VAL A 250 -20.42 -12.54 15.15
N ASN A 251 -19.53 -12.87 16.10
CA ASN A 251 -18.21 -13.44 15.88
C ASN A 251 -17.38 -12.70 14.81
N PHE A 252 -17.07 -11.44 15.11
CA PHE A 252 -16.25 -10.56 14.27
C PHE A 252 -14.73 -10.81 14.40
N SER A 253 -14.27 -11.69 15.30
CA SER A 253 -12.85 -11.79 15.67
C SER A 253 -12.31 -13.22 15.84
N ALA A 254 -12.83 -14.19 15.09
CA ALA A 254 -12.23 -15.53 15.01
C ALA A 254 -11.43 -15.70 13.71
#